data_AF-A0A7X7QR55-F1
#
_entry.id   AF-A0A7X7QR55-F1
#
_cell.length_a   1.000
_cell.length_b   1.000
_cell.length_c   1.000
_cell.angle_alpha   90.00
_cell.angle_beta   90.00
_cell.angle_gamma   90.00
#
_symmetry.space_group_name_H-M   'P 1'
#
loop_
_entity.id
_entity.type
_entity.pdbx_description
1 polymer ?
#
loop_
_entity_poly.entity_id
_entity_poly.type
_entity_poly.pdbx_seq_one_letter_code
_entity_poly.pdbx_strand_id
1 'polypeptide(L)' 'HRAGMQESAKILAINNDREAPIFGVAHYGIVGDLNEVIPLMIKAIRGGASLEQVVRQHAQA' A
#
# COMPACT_ATOMS: atom_id res chain seq x y z
N HIS A 1 2.35 19.68 -4.63
CA HIS A 1 2.49 18.34 -4.00
C HIS A 1 3.48 17.43 -4.73
N ARG A 2 3.35 17.16 -6.04
CA ARG A 2 4.28 16.28 -6.79
C ARG A 2 5.73 16.76 -6.82
N ALA A 3 5.98 18.02 -7.15
CA ALA A 3 7.33 18.57 -7.24
C ALA A 3 8.17 18.43 -5.95
N GLY A 4 7.52 18.33 -4.78
CA GLY A 4 8.20 18.15 -3.49
C GLY A 4 8.41 16.69 -3.06
N MET A 5 7.89 15.72 -3.79
CA MET A 5 7.98 14.29 -3.44
C MET A 5 8.50 13.40 -4.57
N GLN A 6 8.55 13.90 -5.81
CA GLN A 6 8.97 13.14 -7.00
C GLN A 6 10.39 12.57 -6.90
N GLU A 7 11.29 13.22 -6.17
CA GLU A 7 12.68 12.76 -5.98
C GLU A 7 12.85 11.81 -4.79
N SER A 8 11.77 11.39 -4.14
CA SER A 8 11.84 10.40 -3.06
C SER A 8 12.43 9.09 -3.59
N ALA A 9 13.36 8.50 -2.84
CA ALA A 9 14.02 7.24 -3.22
C ALA A 9 13.01 6.10 -3.50
N LYS A 10 11.87 6.10 -2.78
CA LYS A 10 10.73 5.20 -3.00
C LYS A 10 9.43 5.95 -2.73
N ILE A 11 8.42 5.66 -3.55
CA ILE A 11 7.08 6.25 -3.50
C ILE A 11 6.08 5.10 -3.53
N LEU A 12 5.27 4.96 -2.47
CA LEU A 12 4.16 4.03 -2.40
C LEU A 12 2.86 4.82 -2.36
N ALA A 13 1.93 4.52 -3.26
CA ALA A 13 0.64 5.19 -3.37
C ALA A 13 -0.51 4.24 -3.02
N ILE A 14 -1.45 4.72 -2.21
CA ILE A 14 -2.72 4.06 -1.90
C ILE A 14 -3.82 5.01 -2.39
N ASN A 15 -4.69 4.55 -3.28
CA ASN A 15 -5.79 5.36 -3.79
C ASN A 15 -6.97 4.46 -4.15
N ASN A 16 -8.20 4.93 -3.98
CA ASN A 16 -9.40 4.18 -4.36
C ASN A 16 -9.74 4.29 -5.86
N ASP A 17 -9.23 5.32 -6.53
CA ASP A 17 -9.32 5.49 -7.98
C ASP A 17 -8.12 4.85 -8.68
N ARG A 18 -8.38 3.82 -9.50
CA ARG A 18 -7.36 3.10 -10.28
C ARG A 18 -6.66 4.00 -11.32
N GLU A 19 -7.33 5.03 -11.80
CA GLU A 19 -6.81 5.93 -12.84
C GLU A 19 -6.11 7.16 -12.25
N ALA A 20 -5.90 7.20 -10.93
CA ALA A 20 -5.32 8.34 -10.24
C ALA A 20 -3.90 8.67 -10.78
N PRO A 21 -3.61 9.94 -11.15
CA PRO A 21 -2.32 10.35 -11.72
C PRO A 21 -1.09 10.11 -10.83
N ILE A 22 -1.28 9.85 -9.54
CA ILE A 22 -0.19 9.53 -8.60
C ILE A 22 0.48 8.20 -8.96
N PHE A 23 -0.25 7.26 -9.56
CA PHE A 23 0.31 5.97 -9.96
C PHE A 23 1.35 6.10 -11.09
N GLY A 24 1.27 7.16 -11.90
CA GLY A 24 2.28 7.44 -12.92
C GLY A 24 3.67 7.83 -12.36
N VAL A 25 3.76 8.17 -11.07
CA VAL A 25 5.04 8.51 -10.41
C VAL A 25 5.38 7.59 -9.23
N ALA A 26 4.48 6.67 -8.88
CA ALA A 26 4.68 5.76 -7.76
C ALA A 26 5.54 4.56 -8.18
N HIS A 27 6.38 4.09 -7.25
CA HIS A 27 7.12 2.85 -7.43
C HIS A 27 6.24 1.63 -7.11
N TYR A 28 5.29 1.80 -6.19
CA TYR A 28 4.30 0.79 -5.81
C TYR A 28 2.92 1.44 -5.69
N GLY A 29 1.88 0.75 -6.17
CA GLY A 29 0.50 1.22 -6.11
C GLY A 29 -0.42 0.19 -5.48
N ILE A 30 -1.31 0.63 -4.61
CA ILE A 30 -2.42 -0.16 -4.05
C ILE A 30 -3.72 0.55 -4.40
N VAL A 31 -4.62 -0.14 -5.09
CA VAL A 31 -5.98 0.34 -5.32
C VAL A 31 -6.87 -0.14 -4.19
N GLY A 32 -7.33 0.76 -3.32
CA GLY A 32 -8.13 0.41 -2.14
C GLY A 32 -8.37 1.59 -1.20
N ASP A 33 -9.19 1.34 -0.17
CA ASP A 33 -9.47 2.33 0.88
C ASP A 33 -8.28 2.49 1.83
N LEU A 34 -7.90 3.74 2.10
CA LEU A 34 -6.79 4.07 2.98
C LEU A 34 -6.97 3.52 4.41
N ASN A 35 -8.20 3.58 4.93
CA ASN A 35 -8.53 3.17 6.29
C ASN A 35 -8.51 1.64 6.46
N GLU A 36 -8.62 0.88 5.37
CA GLU A 36 -8.47 -0.58 5.39
C GLU A 36 -7.00 -0.99 5.20
N VAL A 37 -6.33 -0.37 4.22
CA VAL A 37 -4.97 -0.75 3.83
C VAL A 37 -3.94 -0.41 4.91
N ILE A 38 -4.01 0.78 5.52
CA ILE A 38 -3.00 1.24 6.50
C ILE A 38 -2.94 0.33 7.75
N PRO A 39 -4.06 -0.02 8.42
CA PRO A 39 -4.01 -0.93 9.56
C PRO A 39 -3.43 -2.31 9.21
N LEU A 40 -3.76 -2.86 8.04
CA LEU A 40 -3.22 -4.14 7.57
C LEU A 40 -1.71 -4.06 7.32
N MET A 41 -1.23 -2.98 6.69
CA MET A 41 0.20 -2.75 6.49
C MET A 41 0.96 -2.62 7.82
N ILE A 42 0.40 -1.86 8.76
CA ILE A 42 1.01 -1.69 10.10
C ILE A 42 1.07 -3.04 10.82
N LYS A 43 -0.01 -3.84 10.77
CA LYS A 43 -0.05 -5.18 11.36
C LYS A 43 1.00 -6.10 10.75
N ALA A 44 1.15 -6.10 9.42
CA ALA A 44 2.16 -6.90 8.72
C ALA A 44 3.59 -6.49 9.11
N ILE A 45 3.88 -5.20 9.19
CA ILE A 45 5.21 -4.69 9.53
C ILE A 45 5.56 -4.91 11.01
N ARG A 46 4.63 -4.62 11.92
CA ARG A 46 4.88 -4.69 13.38
C ARG A 46 4.75 -6.10 13.94
N GLY A 47 3.92 -6.94 13.33
CA GLY A 47 3.60 -8.27 13.87
C GLY A 47 4.71 -9.30 13.69
N GLY A 48 5.76 -9.00 12.91
CA GLY A 48 6.74 -10.01 12.48
C GLY A 48 6.11 -11.14 11.65
N ALA A 49 4.83 -11.01 11.30
CA ALA A 49 4.10 -12.01 10.58
C ALA A 49 4.52 -11.94 9.12
N SER A 50 5.02 -13.05 8.58
CA SER A 50 5.38 -13.11 7.16
C SER A 50 4.13 -12.81 6.33
N LEU A 51 4.31 -12.16 5.18
CA LEU A 51 3.23 -11.92 4.21
C LEU A 51 2.43 -13.21 3.92
N GLU A 52 3.09 -14.37 3.96
CA GLU A 52 2.46 -15.69 3.83
C GLU A 52 1.45 -16.00 4.94
N GLN A 53 1.69 -15.58 6.19
CA GLN A 53 0.75 -15.78 7.29
C GLN A 53 -0.51 -14.93 7.14
N VAL A 54 -0.37 -13.70 6.63
CA VAL A 54 -1.52 -12.81 6.38
C VAL A 54 -2.37 -13.34 5.22
N VAL A 55 -1.74 -13.78 4.13
CA VAL A 55 -2.45 -14.36 2.98
C VAL A 55 -3.16 -15.66 3.34
N ARG A 56 -2.53 -16.53 4.16
CA ARG A 56 -3.16 -17.78 4.61
C ARG A 56 -4.36 -17.57 5.53
N GLN A 57 -4.36 -16.55 6.39
CA GLN A 57 -5.50 -16.25 7.27
C GLN A 57 -6.74 -15.77 6.51
N HIS A 58 -6.56 -15.12 5.36
CA HIS A 58 -7.67 -14.64 4.54
C HIS A 58 -8.12 -15.60 3.43
N ALA A 59 -7.34 -16.64 3.11
CA ALA A 59 -7.71 -17.67 2.14
C ALA A 59 -8.51 -18.84 2.75
N GLN A 60 -8.74 -18.84 4.07
CA GLN A 60 -9.51 -19.88 4.79
C GLN A 60 -10.78 -19.36 5.48
N ALA A 61 -11.25 -18.16 5.10
CA ALA A 61 -12.57 -17.66 5.43
C ALA A 61 -13.40 -17.59 4.15
#